data_AF-A0A8D5U8W1-F1
#
_entry.id   AF-A0A8D5U8W1-F1
#
_cell.length_a   1.000
_cell.length_b   1.000
_cell.length_c   1.000
_cell.angle_alpha   90.00
_cell.angle_beta   90.00
_cell.angle_gamma   90.00
#
_symmetry.space_group_name_H-M   'P 1'
#
loop_
_entity.id
_entity.type
_entity.pdbx_description
1 polymer ?
#
loop_
_entity_poly.entity_id
_entity_poly.type
_entity_poly.pdbx_seq_one_letter_code
_entity_poly.pdbx_strand_id
1 'polypeptide(L)'
;MEKTLVIGAIVIVLFLIAMVMIGVSNYTSHMTSNTGPNMISVKMNKYSLEYVNGYYVLIANITANFNVGKHLNLYGVILNKTYYYAFYENYPVVWLDNGTHVYDIYLSTTNSTPAPYSFKIKPGFYTGKVIMQDDNLSIEVNFVPKSLKPSITIRSATINETNGYYVLTINETSFVPVGHINFYGVSLNGTFYYAYEPAGNNTFYTVVWIDRNGTYNIYLYPTNSTNNTVTLKPYAFTIKPGEYTALFYTSAGNITGEVLVGPSSSTYTDE
;
A
#
# COMPACT_ATOMS: atom_id res chain seq x y z
N MET A 1 20.51 16.40 74.42
CA MET A 1 20.83 16.86 73.06
C MET A 1 20.29 15.93 71.96
N GLU A 2 19.97 14.66 72.24
CA GLU A 2 19.50 13.70 71.22
C GLU A 2 18.05 13.88 70.75
N LYS A 3 17.14 14.37 71.60
CA LYS A 3 15.70 14.51 71.24
C LYS A 3 15.47 15.56 70.14
N THR A 4 16.28 16.61 70.09
CA THR A 4 16.18 17.68 69.08
C THR A 4 16.63 17.20 67.70
N LEU A 5 17.60 16.29 67.64
CA LEU A 5 18.12 15.72 66.39
C LEU A 5 17.08 14.81 65.70
N VAL A 6 16.36 14.01 66.49
CA VAL A 6 15.32 13.09 65.98
C VAL A 6 14.12 13.87 65.44
N ILE A 7 13.71 14.95 66.10
CA ILE A 7 12.60 15.79 65.63
C ILE A 7 12.98 16.51 64.32
N GLY A 8 14.22 17.02 64.22
CA GLY A 8 14.73 17.65 63.00
C GLY A 8 14.72 16.70 61.79
N ALA A 9 15.15 15.45 61.99
CA ALA A 9 15.15 14.43 60.93
C ALA A 9 13.73 14.07 60.45
N ILE A 10 12.76 13.95 61.37
CA ILE A 10 11.36 13.64 61.03
C ILE A 10 10.73 14.77 60.20
N VAL A 11 10.99 16.04 60.55
CA VAL A 11 10.46 17.19 59.82
C VAL A 11 11.01 17.24 58.39
N ILE A 12 12.30 16.94 58.19
CA ILE A 12 12.92 16.92 56.86
C ILE A 12 12.34 15.80 55.99
N VAL A 13 12.12 14.60 56.56
CA VAL A 13 11.54 13.47 55.83
C VAL A 13 10.10 13.78 55.40
N LEU A 14 9.29 14.39 56.27
CA LEU A 14 7.92 14.80 55.93
C LEU A 14 7.89 15.88 54.85
N PHE A 15 8.84 16.82 54.87
CA PHE A 15 8.96 17.86 53.85
C PHE A 15 9.37 17.27 52.49
N LEU A 16 10.29 16.31 52.46
CA LEU A 16 10.70 15.60 51.25
C LEU A 16 9.54 14.78 50.65
N ILE A 17 8.74 14.10 51.48
CA ILE A 17 7.55 13.36 51.01
C ILE A 17 6.52 14.32 50.40
N ALA A 18 6.28 15.48 51.03
CA ALA A 18 5.37 16.48 50.49
C ALA A 18 5.85 17.05 49.14
N MET A 19 7.16 17.31 48.99
CA MET A 19 7.73 17.76 47.72
C MET A 19 7.63 16.70 46.62
N VAL A 20 7.82 15.42 46.94
CA VAL A 20 7.61 14.31 45.99
C VAL A 20 6.14 14.22 45.58
N MET A 21 5.20 14.34 46.51
CA MET A 21 3.76 14.27 46.22
C MET A 21 3.28 15.46 45.36
N ILE A 22 3.78 16.67 45.62
CA ILE A 22 3.49 17.87 44.80
C ILE A 22 4.17 17.76 43.42
N GLY A 23 5.38 17.19 43.36
CA GLY A 23 6.06 16.88 42.12
C GLY A 23 5.27 15.90 41.25
N VAL A 24 4.72 14.83 41.85
CA VAL A 24 3.89 13.84 41.16
C VAL A 24 2.55 14.43 40.71
N SER A 25 1.91 15.32 41.49
CA SER A 25 0.67 16.00 41.08
C SER A 25 0.89 17.01 39.96
N ASN A 26 2.05 17.66 39.92
CA ASN A 26 2.41 18.62 38.86
C ASN A 26 2.94 17.90 37.59
N TYR A 27 3.51 16.71 37.72
CA TYR A 27 3.89 15.88 36.57
C TYR A 27 2.68 15.21 35.90
N THR A 28 1.66 14.85 36.68
CA THR A 28 0.41 14.27 36.15
C THR A 28 -0.51 15.30 35.48
N SER A 29 -0.38 16.60 35.80
CA SER A 29 -1.18 17.68 35.19
C SER A 29 -0.55 18.32 33.95
N HIS A 30 0.68 17.96 33.60
CA HIS A 30 1.36 18.40 32.36
C HIS A 30 1.57 17.30 31.32
N MET A 31 1.04 16.09 31.54
CA MET A 31 0.52 15.31 30.41
C MET A 31 -0.82 15.93 30.01
N THR A 32 -0.77 17.06 29.30
CA THR A 32 -1.85 17.39 28.38
C THR A 32 -2.05 16.15 27.54
N SER A 33 -3.20 15.52 27.73
CA SER A 33 -3.65 14.35 27.01
C SER A 33 -3.53 14.65 25.51
N ASN A 34 -2.41 14.21 24.91
CA ASN A 34 -2.39 13.91 23.50
C ASN A 34 -3.30 12.68 23.41
N THR A 35 -4.61 12.92 23.40
CA THR A 35 -5.62 11.87 23.36
C THR A 35 -5.46 11.20 22.00
N GLY A 36 -4.65 10.14 21.97
CA GLY A 36 -4.75 9.11 20.97
C GLY A 36 -6.20 8.65 20.87
N PRO A 37 -6.56 7.99 19.76
CA PRO A 37 -7.94 7.60 19.54
C PRO A 37 -8.47 6.74 20.69
N ASN A 38 -9.49 7.21 21.40
CA ASN A 38 -10.16 6.40 22.40
C ASN A 38 -11.05 5.37 21.68
N MET A 39 -10.52 4.16 21.53
CA MET A 39 -11.18 3.04 20.88
C MET A 39 -12.47 2.65 21.63
N ILE A 40 -13.59 2.65 20.91
CA ILE A 40 -14.90 2.19 21.43
C ILE A 40 -15.06 0.70 21.09
N SER A 41 -14.79 0.34 19.84
CA SER A 41 -14.87 -1.03 19.38
C SER A 41 -14.06 -1.23 18.10
N VAL A 42 -13.40 -2.36 17.96
CA VAL A 42 -12.87 -2.84 16.68
C VAL A 42 -13.35 -4.26 16.48
N LYS A 43 -13.81 -4.57 15.27
CA LYS A 43 -14.27 -5.90 14.88
C LYS A 43 -13.72 -6.24 13.51
N MET A 44 -13.25 -7.47 13.36
CA MET A 44 -12.89 -8.04 12.06
C MET A 44 -14.03 -8.95 11.59
N ASN A 45 -14.74 -8.55 10.53
CA ASN A 45 -15.98 -9.23 10.09
C ASN A 45 -15.69 -10.38 9.13
N LYS A 46 -14.69 -10.22 8.28
CA LYS A 46 -14.21 -11.22 7.32
C LYS A 46 -12.70 -11.05 7.19
N TYR A 47 -11.99 -12.15 7.06
CA TYR A 47 -10.55 -12.09 6.86
C TYR A 47 -10.05 -13.36 6.16
N SER A 48 -9.02 -13.19 5.36
CA SER A 48 -8.21 -14.27 4.78
C SER A 48 -6.75 -13.90 4.92
N LEU A 49 -5.91 -14.89 5.20
CA LEU A 49 -4.47 -14.75 5.03
C LEU A 49 -4.12 -15.37 3.67
N GLU A 50 -3.32 -14.67 2.87
CA GLU A 50 -3.04 -15.03 1.49
C GLU A 50 -1.55 -14.89 1.18
N TYR A 51 -1.07 -15.64 0.18
CA TYR A 51 0.30 -15.52 -0.31
C TYR A 51 0.28 -14.95 -1.73
N VAL A 52 0.57 -13.65 -1.84
CA VAL A 52 0.40 -12.85 -3.07
C VAL A 52 1.71 -12.17 -3.42
N ASN A 53 2.23 -12.43 -4.62
CA ASN A 53 3.47 -11.81 -5.14
C ASN A 53 4.68 -11.90 -4.17
N GLY A 54 4.79 -12.99 -3.41
CA GLY A 54 5.84 -13.18 -2.40
C GLY A 54 5.46 -12.72 -0.98
N TYR A 55 4.43 -11.89 -0.84
CA TYR A 55 4.01 -11.38 0.45
C TYR A 55 2.97 -12.28 1.12
N TYR A 56 3.05 -12.39 2.44
CA TYR A 56 1.92 -12.85 3.25
C TYR A 56 1.06 -11.64 3.59
N VAL A 57 -0.19 -11.65 3.13
CA VAL A 57 -1.12 -10.52 3.26
C VAL A 57 -2.37 -10.98 3.99
N LEU A 58 -2.68 -10.33 5.12
CA LEU A 58 -3.96 -10.47 5.80
C LEU A 58 -4.94 -9.48 5.18
N ILE A 59 -5.86 -9.98 4.35
CA ILE A 59 -6.96 -9.19 3.79
C ILE A 59 -8.09 -9.22 4.82
N ALA A 60 -8.44 -8.06 5.36
CA ALA A 60 -9.41 -7.98 6.46
C ALA A 60 -10.45 -6.88 6.23
N ASN A 61 -11.73 -7.25 6.37
CA ASN A 61 -12.81 -6.31 6.52
C ASN A 61 -12.93 -5.93 8.00
N ILE A 62 -12.51 -4.71 8.34
CA ILE A 62 -12.43 -4.22 9.71
C ILE A 62 -13.44 -3.09 9.90
N THR A 63 -14.27 -3.20 10.92
CA THR A 63 -15.08 -2.11 11.45
C THR A 63 -14.38 -1.55 12.68
N ALA A 64 -13.92 -0.30 12.61
CA ALA A 64 -13.37 0.43 13.75
C ALA A 64 -14.31 1.58 14.15
N ASN A 65 -14.46 1.80 15.45
CA ASN A 65 -15.20 2.92 16.01
C ASN A 65 -14.41 3.51 17.19
N PHE A 66 -14.11 4.80 17.12
CA PHE A 66 -13.36 5.54 18.13
C PHE A 66 -13.90 6.97 18.27
N ASN A 67 -13.85 7.51 19.49
CA ASN A 67 -14.48 8.78 19.85
C ASN A 67 -13.65 10.02 19.45
N VAL A 68 -12.34 9.88 19.35
CA VAL A 68 -11.37 10.98 19.15
C VAL A 68 -10.27 10.46 18.23
N GLY A 69 -9.54 11.33 17.53
CA GLY A 69 -8.42 10.95 16.64
C GLY A 69 -8.84 10.76 15.17
N LYS A 70 -7.84 10.70 14.28
CA LYS A 70 -8.06 10.48 12.84
C LYS A 70 -8.05 8.99 12.46
N HIS A 71 -7.22 8.20 13.12
CA HIS A 71 -7.00 6.78 12.83
C HIS A 71 -6.57 6.05 14.10
N LEU A 72 -6.78 4.73 14.14
CA LEU A 72 -6.21 3.80 15.12
C LEU A 72 -5.03 3.03 14.51
N ASN A 73 -3.94 2.88 15.26
CA ASN A 73 -2.75 2.18 14.79
C ASN A 73 -2.84 0.66 15.03
N LEU A 74 -2.62 -0.11 13.97
CA LEU A 74 -2.39 -1.56 14.01
C LEU A 74 -0.90 -1.83 13.73
N TYR A 75 -0.23 -2.44 14.71
CA TYR A 75 1.22 -2.63 14.72
C TYR A 75 1.67 -4.01 14.23
N GLY A 76 0.84 -5.02 14.41
CA GLY A 76 1.21 -6.38 14.07
C GLY A 76 0.11 -7.40 14.27
N VAL A 77 0.44 -8.62 13.89
CA VAL A 77 -0.42 -9.79 14.02
C VAL A 77 0.40 -10.91 14.63
N ILE A 78 -0.12 -11.51 15.70
CA ILE A 78 0.42 -12.75 16.25
C ILE A 78 -0.33 -13.90 15.60
N LEU A 79 0.38 -14.80 14.91
CA LEU A 79 -0.18 -16.05 14.39
C LEU A 79 0.65 -17.21 14.95
N ASN A 80 0.00 -18.19 15.58
CA ASN A 80 0.68 -19.35 16.19
C ASN A 80 1.87 -18.98 17.11
N LYS A 81 1.68 -17.97 17.97
CA LYS A 81 2.73 -17.42 18.87
C LYS A 81 3.90 -16.70 18.16
N THR A 82 3.87 -16.55 16.84
CA THR A 82 4.86 -15.75 16.10
C THR A 82 4.29 -14.37 15.85
N TYR A 83 5.04 -13.33 16.22
CA TYR A 83 4.68 -11.94 15.95
C TYR A 83 5.14 -11.54 14.54
N TYR A 84 4.24 -10.93 13.79
CA TYR A 84 4.50 -10.31 12.50
C TYR A 84 4.19 -8.82 12.59
N TYR A 85 5.12 -7.99 12.16
CA TYR A 85 4.88 -6.57 11.96
C TYR A 85 3.90 -6.38 10.80
N ALA A 86 2.98 -5.43 10.97
CA ALA A 86 1.97 -5.10 9.98
C ALA A 86 2.35 -3.83 9.21
N PHE A 87 2.16 -3.89 7.90
CA PHE A 87 2.42 -2.80 6.98
C PHE A 87 1.18 -2.57 6.11
N TYR A 88 0.90 -1.30 5.82
CA TYR A 88 0.01 -0.91 4.75
C TYR A 88 0.89 -0.35 3.64
N GLU A 89 0.93 -1.03 2.50
CA GLU A 89 1.93 -0.77 1.45
C GLU A 89 3.36 -0.78 2.02
N ASN A 90 4.14 0.28 1.85
CA ASN A 90 5.52 0.43 2.35
C ASN A 90 5.60 1.15 3.71
N TYR A 91 4.47 1.46 4.34
CA TYR A 91 4.44 2.21 5.59
C TYR A 91 4.38 1.27 6.80
N PRO A 92 5.31 1.41 7.77
CA PRO A 92 5.20 0.70 9.02
C PRO A 92 4.00 1.26 9.77
N VAL A 93 3.15 0.36 10.29
CA VAL A 93 1.85 0.66 10.92
C VAL A 93 0.71 0.85 9.91
N VAL A 94 -0.39 0.14 10.16
CA VAL A 94 -1.64 0.27 9.41
C VAL A 94 -2.56 1.23 10.16
N TRP A 95 -3.03 2.27 9.49
CA TRP A 95 -3.99 3.22 10.03
C TRP A 95 -5.41 2.74 9.74
N LEU A 96 -6.16 2.44 10.80
CA LEU A 96 -7.57 2.08 10.71
C LEU A 96 -8.42 3.33 10.83
N ASP A 97 -9.15 3.64 9.77
CA ASP A 97 -10.11 4.72 9.74
C ASP A 97 -11.44 4.31 10.39
N ASN A 98 -12.17 5.31 10.89
CA ASN A 98 -13.49 5.09 11.47
C ASN A 98 -14.47 4.55 10.40
N GLY A 99 -15.33 3.60 10.79
CA GLY A 99 -16.24 2.91 9.88
C GLY A 99 -15.76 1.53 9.47
N THR A 100 -16.31 1.01 8.36
CA THR A 100 -16.01 -0.34 7.86
C THR A 100 -15.26 -0.27 6.54
N HIS A 101 -14.03 -0.81 6.53
CA HIS A 101 -13.14 -0.77 5.37
C HIS A 101 -12.47 -2.12 5.14
N VAL A 102 -11.95 -2.32 3.93
CA VAL A 102 -11.12 -3.49 3.58
C VAL A 102 -9.66 -3.04 3.60
N TYR A 103 -8.83 -3.78 4.34
CA TYR A 103 -7.40 -3.51 4.47
C TYR A 103 -6.58 -4.69 3.96
N ASP A 104 -5.56 -4.38 3.17
CA ASP A 104 -4.51 -5.31 2.75
C ASP A 104 -3.32 -5.12 3.69
N ILE A 105 -3.18 -6.02 4.68
CA ILE A 105 -2.16 -5.90 5.73
C ILE A 105 -0.99 -6.83 5.41
N TYR A 106 0.13 -6.25 4.98
CA TYR A 106 1.35 -6.98 4.66
C TYR A 106 2.08 -7.38 5.95
N LEU A 107 2.45 -8.65 6.05
CA LEU A 107 3.12 -9.20 7.23
C LEU A 107 4.63 -9.31 7.01
N SER A 108 5.41 -8.96 8.03
CA SER A 108 6.87 -9.08 8.04
C SER A 108 7.38 -9.58 9.40
N THR A 109 8.51 -10.30 9.40
CA THR A 109 9.24 -10.61 10.64
C THR A 109 10.13 -9.45 11.11
N THR A 110 10.23 -8.38 10.33
CA THR A 110 11.02 -7.17 10.62
C THR A 110 10.14 -5.93 10.60
N ASN A 111 10.50 -4.90 11.38
CA ASN A 111 9.74 -3.66 11.49
C ASN A 111 10.17 -2.58 10.48
N SER A 112 11.17 -2.85 9.63
CA SER A 112 11.74 -1.87 8.71
C SER A 112 11.13 -1.93 7.31
N THR A 113 10.76 -3.12 6.83
CA THR A 113 10.27 -3.31 5.46
C THR A 113 9.30 -4.50 5.39
N PRO A 114 8.20 -4.40 4.62
CA PRO A 114 7.48 -5.56 4.15
C PRO A 114 8.40 -6.30 3.18
N ALA A 115 8.80 -7.53 3.51
CA ALA A 115 9.76 -8.27 2.70
C ALA A 115 9.07 -9.48 2.04
N PRO A 116 9.09 -9.61 0.70
CA PRO A 116 8.41 -10.70 0.00
C PRO A 116 9.05 -12.10 0.21
N TYR A 117 10.08 -12.24 1.07
CA TYR A 117 10.86 -13.47 1.16
C TYR A 117 11.45 -13.81 2.54
N SER A 118 11.19 -13.04 3.60
CA SER A 118 11.96 -13.26 4.86
C SER A 118 11.43 -14.40 5.74
N PHE A 119 10.26 -14.99 5.45
CA PHE A 119 9.70 -16.09 6.23
C PHE A 119 8.69 -16.90 5.41
N LYS A 120 8.35 -18.10 5.91
CA LYS A 120 7.29 -18.95 5.36
C LYS A 120 6.28 -19.29 6.44
N ILE A 121 5.02 -18.89 6.27
CA ILE A 121 3.90 -19.38 7.07
C ILE A 121 3.43 -20.71 6.46
N LYS A 122 3.39 -21.78 7.25
CA LYS A 122 2.91 -23.09 6.80
C LYS A 122 1.40 -23.05 6.54
N PRO A 123 0.86 -23.87 5.62
CA PRO A 123 -0.58 -24.08 5.55
C PRO A 123 -1.18 -24.58 6.88
N GLY A 124 -2.31 -24.03 7.32
CA GLY A 124 -2.99 -24.52 8.53
C GLY A 124 -4.00 -23.54 9.16
N PHE A 125 -4.81 -24.05 10.08
CA PHE A 125 -5.70 -23.20 10.88
C PHE A 125 -4.89 -22.53 11.99
N TYR A 126 -5.00 -21.21 12.13
CA TYR A 126 -4.28 -20.46 13.16
C TYR A 126 -5.24 -19.70 14.05
N THR A 127 -5.00 -19.74 15.36
CA THR A 127 -5.53 -18.72 16.25
C THR A 127 -4.51 -17.59 16.35
N GLY A 128 -5.00 -16.36 16.40
CA GLY A 128 -4.14 -15.18 16.36
C GLY A 128 -4.64 -14.00 17.17
N LYS A 129 -3.87 -12.92 17.14
CA LYS A 129 -4.24 -11.64 17.74
C LYS A 129 -3.76 -10.50 16.86
N VAL A 130 -4.59 -9.49 16.66
CA VAL A 130 -4.16 -8.21 16.10
C VAL A 130 -3.70 -7.33 17.24
N ILE A 131 -2.53 -6.74 17.08
CA ILE A 131 -1.89 -5.87 18.07
C ILE A 131 -2.15 -4.43 17.65
N MET A 132 -2.87 -3.67 18.48
CA MET A 132 -3.25 -2.28 18.22
C MET A 132 -2.82 -1.38 19.37
N GLN A 133 -2.94 -0.06 19.17
CA GLN A 133 -2.51 0.97 20.12
C GLN A 133 -3.20 0.94 21.47
N ASP A 134 -4.52 0.78 21.48
CA ASP A 134 -5.30 0.99 22.71
C ASP A 134 -5.94 -0.30 23.25
N ASP A 135 -5.89 -1.39 22.50
CA ASP A 135 -6.19 -2.76 22.96
C ASP A 135 -5.75 -3.81 21.93
N ASN A 136 -5.63 -5.07 22.34
CA ASN A 136 -5.38 -6.18 21.42
C ASN A 136 -6.69 -6.87 21.03
N LEU A 137 -7.02 -6.91 19.74
CA LEU A 137 -8.15 -7.66 19.24
C LEU A 137 -7.75 -9.13 19.06
N SER A 138 -8.40 -10.05 19.79
CA SER A 138 -8.22 -11.49 19.52
C SER A 138 -8.95 -11.87 18.23
N ILE A 139 -8.28 -12.62 17.35
CA ILE A 139 -8.82 -13.08 16.07
C ILE A 139 -8.58 -14.58 15.90
N GLU A 140 -9.50 -15.30 15.26
CA GLU A 140 -9.28 -16.71 14.91
C GLU A 140 -9.15 -16.85 13.39
N VAL A 141 -7.93 -16.88 12.87
CA VAL A 141 -7.66 -16.86 11.42
C VAL A 141 -7.40 -18.25 10.86
N ASN A 142 -8.38 -18.79 10.13
CA ASN A 142 -8.10 -19.94 9.28
C ASN A 142 -7.20 -19.51 8.10
N PHE A 143 -5.95 -20.01 8.05
CA PHE A 143 -5.06 -19.81 6.90
C PHE A 143 -5.01 -21.07 6.04
N VAL A 144 -5.83 -21.07 4.99
CA VAL A 144 -5.58 -21.95 3.86
C VAL A 144 -4.78 -21.14 2.85
N PRO A 145 -3.44 -21.29 2.74
CA PRO A 145 -2.64 -20.57 1.77
C PRO A 145 -3.16 -20.89 0.38
N LYS A 146 -3.92 -19.93 -0.15
CA LYS A 146 -4.22 -19.88 -1.55
C LYS A 146 -3.14 -19.01 -2.16
N SER A 147 -2.29 -19.63 -2.97
CA SER A 147 -1.39 -18.89 -3.85
C SER A 147 -2.27 -18.22 -4.90
N LEU A 148 -2.64 -16.97 -4.66
CA LEU A 148 -3.37 -16.18 -5.64
C LEU A 148 -2.33 -15.43 -6.46
N LYS A 149 -2.25 -15.79 -7.73
CA LYS A 149 -1.43 -15.06 -8.70
C LYS A 149 -2.31 -14.03 -9.37
N PRO A 150 -1.87 -12.77 -9.48
CA PRO A 150 -2.56 -11.81 -10.31
C PRO A 150 -2.57 -12.32 -11.75
N SER A 151 -3.64 -12.01 -12.48
CA SER A 151 -3.72 -12.29 -13.90
C SER A 151 -4.36 -11.12 -14.62
N ILE A 152 -4.01 -10.98 -15.89
CA ILE A 152 -4.57 -9.98 -16.78
C ILE A 152 -4.76 -10.61 -18.16
N THR A 153 -5.85 -10.24 -18.83
CA THR A 153 -6.17 -10.64 -20.19
C THR A 153 -6.57 -9.40 -20.96
N ILE A 154 -5.84 -9.12 -22.03
CA ILE A 154 -6.17 -8.01 -22.93
C ILE A 154 -7.26 -8.49 -23.89
N ARG A 155 -8.44 -7.87 -23.83
CA ARG A 155 -9.58 -8.18 -24.72
C ARG A 155 -9.48 -7.46 -26.05
N SER A 156 -9.01 -6.21 -26.00
CA SER A 156 -8.68 -5.43 -27.18
C SER A 156 -7.68 -4.34 -26.79
N ALA A 157 -6.88 -3.93 -27.76
CA ALA A 157 -5.92 -2.86 -27.60
C ALA A 157 -5.84 -2.04 -28.87
N THR A 158 -5.85 -0.72 -28.72
CA THR A 158 -5.70 0.22 -29.83
C THR A 158 -4.70 1.30 -29.47
N ILE A 159 -3.93 1.77 -30.44
CA ILE A 159 -3.03 2.92 -30.26
C ILE A 159 -3.50 4.03 -31.19
N ASN A 160 -3.76 5.20 -30.61
CA ASN A 160 -4.08 6.40 -31.36
C ASN A 160 -3.10 7.51 -31.02
N GLU A 161 -2.78 8.34 -32.01
CA GLU A 161 -2.00 9.55 -31.79
C GLU A 161 -2.95 10.68 -31.34
N THR A 162 -2.67 11.29 -30.19
CA THR A 162 -3.47 12.37 -29.59
C THR A 162 -2.52 13.45 -29.10
N ASN A 163 -2.64 14.67 -29.67
CA ASN A 163 -1.79 15.82 -29.34
C ASN A 163 -0.28 15.49 -29.43
N GLY A 164 0.14 14.70 -30.42
CA GLY A 164 1.52 14.28 -30.60
C GLY A 164 2.00 13.18 -29.67
N TYR A 165 1.13 12.59 -28.85
CA TYR A 165 1.44 11.43 -28.02
C TYR A 165 0.76 10.18 -28.54
N TYR A 166 1.43 9.03 -28.47
CA TYR A 166 0.79 7.75 -28.71
C TYR A 166 0.14 7.23 -27.43
N VAL A 167 -1.18 7.07 -27.48
CA VAL A 167 -1.98 6.58 -26.36
C VAL A 167 -2.49 5.18 -26.69
N LEU A 168 -2.03 4.22 -25.91
CA LEU A 168 -2.52 2.85 -25.91
C LEU A 168 -3.78 2.78 -25.04
N THR A 169 -4.92 2.52 -25.69
CA THR A 169 -6.17 2.17 -25.02
C THR A 169 -6.28 0.66 -24.93
N ILE A 170 -6.21 0.10 -23.71
CA ILE A 170 -6.47 -1.33 -23.46
C ILE A 170 -7.83 -1.50 -22.81
N ASN A 171 -8.60 -2.48 -23.30
CA ASN A 171 -9.76 -3.03 -22.60
C ASN A 171 -9.36 -4.41 -22.09
N GLU A 172 -9.48 -4.62 -20.78
CA GLU A 172 -8.88 -5.77 -20.13
C GLU A 172 -9.81 -6.41 -19.09
N THR A 173 -9.49 -7.65 -18.75
CA THR A 173 -9.95 -8.28 -17.51
C THR A 173 -8.77 -8.72 -16.67
N SER A 174 -8.79 -8.27 -15.42
CA SER A 174 -7.77 -8.47 -14.42
C SER A 174 -8.35 -9.16 -13.19
N PHE A 175 -7.53 -10.02 -12.62
CA PHE A 175 -7.69 -10.52 -11.27
C PHE A 175 -6.51 -10.01 -10.46
N VAL A 176 -6.79 -9.07 -9.55
CA VAL A 176 -5.78 -8.48 -8.66
C VAL A 176 -6.15 -8.87 -7.23
N PRO A 177 -5.50 -9.87 -6.63
CA PRO A 177 -5.85 -10.32 -5.27
C PRO A 177 -5.58 -9.25 -4.22
N VAL A 178 -4.48 -8.51 -4.39
CA VAL A 178 -3.97 -7.47 -3.48
C VAL A 178 -3.20 -6.43 -4.31
N GLY A 179 -3.32 -5.15 -3.96
CA GLY A 179 -2.54 -4.05 -4.53
C GLY A 179 -2.88 -3.77 -6.00
N HIS A 180 -1.87 -3.74 -6.87
CA HIS A 180 -2.00 -3.41 -8.29
C HIS A 180 -1.08 -4.26 -9.17
N ILE A 181 -1.44 -4.40 -10.45
CA ILE A 181 -0.55 -4.90 -11.49
C ILE A 181 0.19 -3.70 -12.09
N ASN A 182 1.52 -3.73 -12.09
CA ASN A 182 2.33 -2.73 -12.78
C ASN A 182 2.33 -3.04 -14.27
N PHE A 183 2.02 -2.06 -15.10
CA PHE A 183 2.14 -2.14 -16.54
C PHE A 183 3.41 -1.38 -16.97
N TYR A 184 4.39 -2.10 -17.51
CA TYR A 184 5.72 -1.54 -17.78
C TYR A 184 5.85 -0.96 -19.20
N GLY A 185 5.10 -1.52 -20.14
CA GLY A 185 5.22 -1.15 -21.55
C GLY A 185 4.74 -2.23 -22.49
N VAL A 186 4.90 -1.96 -23.78
CA VAL A 186 4.49 -2.84 -24.87
C VAL A 186 5.61 -2.93 -25.91
N SER A 187 5.88 -4.12 -26.40
CA SER A 187 6.68 -4.31 -27.61
C SER A 187 5.79 -4.53 -28.81
N LEU A 188 5.96 -3.70 -29.85
CA LEU A 188 5.28 -3.82 -31.13
C LEU A 188 6.31 -4.31 -32.15
N ASN A 189 6.15 -5.55 -32.65
CA ASN A 189 7.09 -6.18 -33.60
C ASN A 189 8.58 -6.02 -33.19
N GLY A 190 8.88 -6.18 -31.90
CA GLY A 190 10.24 -6.13 -31.36
C GLY A 190 10.71 -4.74 -30.90
N THR A 191 9.98 -3.66 -31.19
CA THR A 191 10.30 -2.32 -30.66
C THR A 191 9.56 -2.09 -29.35
N PHE A 192 10.28 -1.84 -28.26
CA PHE A 192 9.68 -1.63 -26.93
C PHE A 192 9.35 -0.15 -26.69
N TYR A 193 8.17 0.10 -26.12
CA TYR A 193 7.72 1.40 -25.67
C TYR A 193 7.35 1.31 -24.18
N TYR A 194 7.94 2.20 -23.39
CA TYR A 194 7.67 2.35 -21.96
C TYR A 194 6.30 2.97 -21.75
N ALA A 195 5.63 2.53 -20.69
CA ALA A 195 4.31 3.00 -20.29
C ALA A 195 4.39 4.15 -19.29
N TYR A 196 3.49 5.12 -19.47
CA TYR A 196 3.41 6.33 -18.66
C TYR A 196 1.95 6.68 -18.35
N GLU A 197 1.71 7.21 -17.15
CA GLU A 197 0.40 7.69 -16.71
C GLU A 197 0.41 9.21 -16.59
N PRO A 198 -0.61 9.95 -17.08
CA PRO A 198 -0.63 11.40 -16.97
C PRO A 198 -0.71 11.86 -15.51
N ALA A 199 0.23 12.73 -15.12
CA ALA A 199 0.30 13.35 -13.79
C ALA A 199 -0.22 14.81 -13.78
N GLY A 200 -0.47 15.39 -14.96
CA GLY A 200 -0.83 16.80 -15.15
C GLY A 200 -0.23 17.35 -16.44
N ASN A 201 -0.22 18.68 -16.60
CA ASN A 201 0.26 19.35 -17.83
C ASN A 201 1.65 18.84 -18.28
N ASN A 202 1.66 18.09 -19.40
CA ASN A 202 2.83 17.48 -20.03
C ASN A 202 3.77 16.69 -19.08
N THR A 203 3.26 16.30 -17.92
CA THR A 203 4.02 15.59 -16.88
C THR A 203 3.38 14.22 -16.67
N PHE A 204 4.23 13.21 -16.57
CA PHE A 204 3.80 11.82 -16.55
C PHE A 204 4.49 11.05 -15.42
N TYR A 205 3.75 10.19 -14.74
CA TYR A 205 4.30 9.18 -13.85
C TYR A 205 4.91 8.03 -14.65
N THR A 206 6.01 7.51 -14.15
CA THR A 206 6.75 6.37 -14.76
C THR A 206 6.19 5.01 -14.34
N VAL A 207 5.18 5.01 -13.48
CA VAL A 207 4.50 3.83 -12.98
C VAL A 207 3.05 3.91 -13.44
N VAL A 208 2.57 2.81 -14.03
CA VAL A 208 1.18 2.67 -14.49
C VAL A 208 0.58 1.46 -13.78
N TRP A 209 -0.54 1.68 -13.09
CA TRP A 209 -1.22 0.65 -12.31
C TRP A 209 -2.51 0.18 -12.98
N ILE A 210 -2.74 -1.13 -12.92
CA ILE A 210 -4.02 -1.77 -13.23
C ILE A 210 -4.53 -2.36 -11.91
N ASP A 211 -5.58 -1.77 -11.38
CA ASP A 211 -6.16 -2.09 -10.07
C ASP A 211 -7.53 -2.79 -10.16
N ARG A 212 -8.20 -2.66 -11.30
CA ARG A 212 -9.53 -3.26 -11.56
C ARG A 212 -9.79 -3.50 -13.04
N ASN A 213 -10.77 -4.36 -13.32
CA ASN A 213 -11.31 -4.53 -14.67
C ASN A 213 -11.71 -3.18 -15.27
N GLY A 214 -11.25 -2.89 -16.49
CA GLY A 214 -11.65 -1.66 -17.14
C GLY A 214 -10.98 -1.35 -18.46
N THR A 215 -11.07 -0.07 -18.82
CA THR A 215 -10.37 0.53 -19.95
C THR A 215 -9.32 1.49 -19.42
N TYR A 216 -8.07 1.32 -19.87
CA TYR A 216 -6.94 2.15 -19.46
C TYR A 216 -6.35 2.87 -20.65
N ASN A 217 -6.01 4.14 -20.46
CA ASN A 217 -5.29 4.97 -21.43
C ASN A 217 -3.86 5.15 -20.96
N ILE A 218 -2.93 4.56 -21.69
CA ILE A 218 -1.52 4.45 -21.31
C ILE A 218 -0.69 5.19 -22.36
N TYR A 219 0.12 6.15 -21.91
CA TYR A 219 0.99 6.90 -22.82
C TYR A 219 2.25 6.08 -23.10
N LEU A 220 2.64 6.01 -24.37
CA LEU A 220 3.79 5.25 -24.83
C LEU A 220 4.95 6.18 -25.18
N TYR A 221 6.16 5.79 -24.80
CA TYR A 221 7.38 6.51 -25.18
C TYR A 221 8.57 5.55 -25.34
N PRO A 222 9.46 5.74 -26.34
CA PRO A 222 10.56 4.81 -26.61
C PRO A 222 11.72 4.89 -25.61
N THR A 223 11.72 5.88 -24.72
CA THR A 223 12.79 6.09 -23.72
C THR A 223 12.25 5.85 -22.33
N ASN A 224 13.07 5.25 -21.45
CA ASN A 224 12.76 5.08 -20.04
C ASN A 224 13.16 6.33 -19.22
N SER A 225 12.55 6.50 -18.05
CA SER A 225 12.98 7.46 -17.03
C SER A 225 13.12 6.74 -15.68
N THR A 226 14.18 7.04 -14.94
CA THR A 226 14.38 6.56 -13.56
C THR A 226 13.75 7.48 -12.52
N ASN A 227 13.28 8.66 -12.92
CA ASN A 227 12.59 9.58 -12.03
C ASN A 227 11.13 9.15 -11.86
N ASN A 228 10.50 9.47 -10.73
CA ASN A 228 9.07 9.18 -10.51
C ASN A 228 8.15 9.92 -11.48
N THR A 229 8.59 11.09 -11.97
CA THR A 229 7.88 11.92 -12.94
C THR A 229 8.80 12.34 -14.08
N VAL A 230 8.24 12.49 -15.28
CA VAL A 230 8.97 12.93 -16.47
C VAL A 230 8.12 13.85 -17.34
N THR A 231 8.77 14.77 -18.06
CA THR A 231 8.14 15.53 -19.14
C THR A 231 8.42 14.83 -20.46
N LEU A 232 7.36 14.43 -21.17
CA LEU A 232 7.47 13.79 -22.48
C LEU A 232 7.33 14.82 -23.60
N LYS A 233 8.19 14.73 -24.62
CA LYS A 233 8.11 15.60 -25.79
C LYS A 233 7.04 15.08 -26.77
N PRO A 234 6.04 15.88 -27.15
CA PRO A 234 5.08 15.48 -28.19
C PRO A 234 5.78 15.39 -29.56
N TYR A 235 5.26 14.56 -30.45
CA TYR A 235 5.79 14.33 -31.82
C TYR A 235 7.25 13.84 -31.85
N ALA A 236 7.74 13.23 -30.77
CA ALA A 236 9.14 12.80 -30.68
C ALA A 236 9.45 11.54 -31.51
N PHE A 237 8.44 10.77 -31.90
CA PHE A 237 8.58 9.55 -32.67
C PHE A 237 7.29 9.25 -33.44
N THR A 238 7.32 8.23 -34.30
CA THR A 238 6.16 7.80 -35.10
C THR A 238 6.00 6.29 -35.01
N ILE A 239 4.78 5.83 -34.74
CA ILE A 239 4.34 4.45 -34.92
C ILE A 239 3.52 4.41 -36.20
N LYS A 240 3.88 3.54 -37.14
CA LYS A 240 3.14 3.40 -38.40
C LYS A 240 1.74 2.81 -38.13
N PRO A 241 0.70 3.25 -38.84
CA PRO A 241 -0.61 2.61 -38.76
C PRO A 241 -0.55 1.16 -39.25
N GLY A 242 -1.35 0.29 -38.63
CA GLY A 242 -1.41 -1.12 -38.97
C GLY A 242 -1.77 -2.02 -37.79
N GLU A 243 -1.85 -3.32 -38.05
CA GLU A 243 -2.02 -4.36 -37.03
C GLU A 243 -0.65 -4.87 -36.59
N TYR A 244 -0.47 -5.00 -35.28
CA TYR A 244 0.78 -5.42 -34.65
C TYR A 244 0.52 -6.56 -33.68
N THR A 245 1.29 -7.63 -33.83
CA THR A 245 1.49 -8.56 -32.72
C THR A 245 2.28 -7.84 -31.63
N ALA A 246 1.66 -7.75 -30.47
CA ALA A 246 2.15 -7.01 -29.32
C ALA A 246 2.50 -7.97 -28.17
N LEU A 247 3.60 -7.64 -27.48
CA LEU A 247 3.95 -8.25 -26.21
C LEU A 247 3.82 -7.20 -25.11
N PHE A 248 2.82 -7.36 -24.24
CA PHE A 248 2.56 -6.49 -23.10
C PHE A 248 3.35 -6.99 -21.89
N TYR A 249 4.06 -6.09 -21.22
CA TYR A 249 4.92 -6.43 -20.08
C TYR A 249 4.27 -5.94 -18.79
N THR A 250 3.95 -6.88 -17.90
CA THR A 250 3.28 -6.57 -16.62
C THR A 250 3.91 -7.32 -15.45
N SER A 251 3.64 -6.87 -14.22
CA SER A 251 4.05 -7.61 -13.02
C SER A 251 3.31 -8.95 -12.84
N ALA A 252 2.19 -9.16 -13.54
CA ALA A 252 1.46 -10.44 -13.55
C ALA A 252 2.02 -11.43 -14.59
N GLY A 253 2.98 -11.00 -15.42
CA GLY A 253 3.55 -11.76 -16.51
C GLY A 253 3.40 -11.07 -17.86
N ASN A 254 4.10 -11.59 -18.86
CA ASN A 254 4.01 -11.06 -20.22
C ASN A 254 2.80 -11.66 -20.94
N ILE A 255 2.08 -10.82 -21.68
CA ILE A 255 0.89 -11.22 -22.45
C ILE A 255 1.12 -10.94 -23.91
N THR A 256 0.80 -11.89 -24.77
CA THR A 256 0.77 -11.67 -26.22
C THR A 256 -0.65 -11.34 -26.66
N GLY A 257 -0.80 -10.36 -27.55
CA GLY A 257 -2.08 -10.02 -28.16
C GLY A 257 -1.90 -9.19 -29.42
N GLU A 258 -3.00 -8.79 -30.03
CA GLU A 258 -3.00 -7.92 -31.20
C GLU A 258 -3.34 -6.49 -30.80
N VAL A 259 -2.64 -5.52 -31.42
CA VAL A 259 -2.87 -4.08 -31.24
C VAL A 259 -3.13 -3.46 -32.60
N LEU A 260 -4.23 -2.72 -32.72
CA LEU A 260 -4.50 -1.90 -33.91
C LEU A 260 -3.97 -0.48 -33.69
N VAL A 261 -3.04 -0.04 -34.53
CA VAL A 261 -2.55 1.34 -34.56
C VAL A 261 -3.34 2.12 -35.60
N GLY A 262 -4.09 3.13 -35.13
CA GLY A 262 -4.88 4.02 -35.98
C GLY A 262 -4.01 4.98 -36.81
N PRO A 263 -4.59 5.61 -37.85
CA PRO A 263 -3.90 6.64 -38.62
C PRO A 263 -3.55 7.85 -37.72
N SER A 264 -2.31 8.33 -37.83
CA SER A 264 -1.88 9.59 -37.21
C SER A 264 -2.68 10.75 -37.81
N SER A 265 -3.26 11.59 -36.94
CA SER A 265 -4.13 12.70 -37.37
C SER A 265 -3.35 13.98 -37.68
N SER A 266 -2.02 13.98 -37.48
CA SER A 266 -1.18 15.13 -37.79
C SER A 266 -1.09 15.39 -39.30
N THR A 267 -1.85 16.37 -39.78
CA THR A 267 -1.51 17.14 -40.98
C THR A 267 -0.33 18.04 -40.62
N TYR A 268 0.89 17.58 -40.91
CA TYR A 268 2.06 18.45 -40.82
C TYR A 268 1.99 19.45 -41.98
N THR A 269 1.93 20.74 -41.66
CA THR A 269 2.36 21.81 -42.57
C THR A 269 3.79 22.14 -42.16
N ASP A 270 4.75 21.87 -43.04
CA ASP A 270 6.11 22.37 -42.90
C ASP A 270 6.06 23.91 -42.96
N GLU A 271 6.55 24.58 -41.91
CA GLU A 271 7.06 25.96 -41.98
C GLU A 271 8.57 25.94 -41.82
#